data_AF-A0A2C6KWQ9-F1
#
_entry.id   AF-A0A2C6KWQ9-F1
#
_cell.length_a   1.000
_cell.length_b   1.000
_cell.length_c   1.000
_cell.angle_alpha   90.00
_cell.angle_beta   90.00
_cell.angle_gamma   90.00
#
_symmetry.space_group_name_H-M   'P 1'
#
loop_
_entity.id
_entity.type
_entity.pdbx_description
1 polymer ?
#
loop_
_entity_poly.entity_id
_entity_poly.type
_entity_poly.pdbx_seq_one_letter_code
_entity_poly.pdbx_strand_id
1 'polypeptide(L)'
;MVKTLRENATYEPSKRSLNWLKVKKDYVEGLTDSVDLVPIGAFYGKGKRSGTFGTYLLAVYNPTDETFQTVCKAATGFSEEALEQHYKNLSNQIISHKKPYYQVDEKMTPDVWLEASQVWECRAADLSISPVHTAALGERASDKGIGLRFPRFLRVREDKNPEQATTSTQIVEMYDNQFRQAKDLKHSRGIAEKQNGEGERTLLSLKEDEMIESGNEAEEEEQQQHQDEEDEEEGD
;
A
#
# COMPACT_ATOMS: atom_id res chain seq x y z
N MET A 1 8.95 -0.70 7.37
CA MET A 1 9.64 0.52 7.84
C MET A 1 11.11 0.19 7.92
N VAL A 2 11.98 1.08 7.44
CA VAL A 2 13.44 0.95 7.59
C VAL A 2 13.90 2.02 8.57
N LYS A 3 14.73 1.65 9.55
CA LYS A 3 15.21 2.56 10.60
C LYS A 3 16.71 2.40 10.80
N THR A 4 17.42 3.50 10.97
CA THR A 4 18.82 3.49 11.41
C THR A 4 18.92 3.01 12.86
N LEU A 5 19.94 2.20 13.16
CA LEU A 5 20.13 1.58 14.49
C LEU A 5 21.32 2.13 15.27
N ARG A 6 22.33 2.69 14.60
CA ARG A 6 23.58 3.16 15.23
C ARG A 6 23.81 4.63 14.95
N GLU A 7 24.23 4.95 13.72
CA GLU A 7 24.43 6.33 13.29
C GLU A 7 23.10 7.01 12.98
N ASN A 8 22.95 8.27 13.41
CA ASN A 8 21.73 9.05 13.20
C ASN A 8 20.45 8.30 13.65
N ALA A 9 20.52 7.60 14.78
CA ALA A 9 19.42 6.76 15.30
C ALA A 9 18.64 7.41 16.46
N THR A 10 18.99 8.64 16.85
CA THR A 10 18.31 9.36 17.92
C THR A 10 16.89 9.75 17.53
N TYR A 11 16.00 9.77 18.52
CA TYR A 11 14.64 10.27 18.34
C TYR A 11 14.65 11.80 18.39
N GLU A 12 14.55 12.43 17.23
CA GLU A 12 14.53 13.89 17.10
C GLU A 12 13.10 14.35 16.76
N PRO A 13 12.24 14.62 17.78
CA PRO A 13 10.88 15.07 17.52
C PRO A 13 10.91 16.39 16.75
N SER A 14 9.89 16.60 15.92
CA SER A 14 9.73 17.80 15.08
C SER A 14 10.79 18.00 13.98
N LYS A 15 11.75 17.09 13.84
CA LYS A 15 12.75 17.13 12.77
C LYS A 15 12.41 16.14 11.66
N ARG A 16 12.46 16.59 10.41
CA ARG A 16 12.31 15.72 9.24
C ARG A 16 13.67 15.14 8.87
N SER A 17 13.96 13.93 9.34
CA SER A 17 15.19 13.20 9.00
C SER A 17 14.92 12.02 8.07
N LEU A 18 16.00 11.46 7.50
CA LEU A 18 15.95 10.21 6.72
C LEU A 18 16.14 8.96 7.59
N ASN A 19 16.16 9.13 8.92
CA ASN A 19 16.44 8.06 9.87
C ASN A 19 15.38 6.96 9.78
N TRP A 20 14.13 7.33 9.47
CA TRP A 20 13.00 6.40 9.32
C TRP A 20 12.39 6.50 7.92
N LEU A 21 12.52 5.44 7.14
CA LEU A 21 11.97 5.37 5.79
C LEU A 21 10.71 4.49 5.74
N LYS A 22 9.67 5.01 5.08
CA LYS A 22 8.44 4.30 4.78
C LYS A 22 8.58 3.59 3.44
N VAL A 23 8.85 2.29 3.48
CA VAL A 23 8.74 1.41 2.30
C VAL A 23 7.31 0.88 2.28
N LYS A 24 6.58 1.17 1.21
CA LYS A 24 5.23 0.68 0.97
C LYS A 24 5.19 -0.09 -0.34
N LYS A 25 4.27 -1.06 -0.45
CA LYS A 25 4.14 -1.89 -1.66
C LYS A 25 3.86 -1.06 -2.91
N ASP A 26 3.04 -0.02 -2.78
CA ASP A 26 2.65 0.86 -3.90
C ASP A 26 3.82 1.66 -4.50
N TYR A 27 4.95 1.75 -3.78
CA TYR A 27 6.14 2.47 -4.23
C TYR A 27 7.06 1.61 -5.09
N VAL A 28 6.88 0.29 -5.10
CA VAL A 28 7.73 -0.61 -5.86
C VAL A 28 7.00 -1.05 -7.13
N GLU A 29 7.65 -0.86 -8.26
CA GLU A 29 7.11 -1.27 -9.56
C GLU A 29 6.92 -2.80 -9.61
N GLY A 30 5.79 -3.22 -10.16
CA GLY A 30 5.44 -4.64 -10.30
C GLY A 30 4.88 -5.32 -9.04
N LEU A 31 4.86 -4.66 -7.87
CA LEU A 31 4.32 -5.24 -6.64
C LEU A 31 2.87 -4.87 -6.32
N THR A 32 2.29 -3.92 -7.06
CA THR A 32 0.91 -3.50 -6.87
C THR A 32 0.24 -3.38 -8.22
N ASP A 33 -0.93 -4.01 -8.32
CA ASP A 33 -1.74 -3.99 -9.52
C ASP A 33 -2.18 -2.56 -9.84
N SER A 34 -2.10 -2.22 -11.12
CA SER A 34 -2.67 -1.00 -11.67
C SER A 34 -4.07 -1.27 -12.21
N VAL A 35 -4.87 -0.22 -12.30
CA VAL A 35 -6.20 -0.23 -12.88
C VAL A 35 -6.28 0.78 -14.02
N ASP A 36 -7.00 0.43 -15.06
CA ASP A 36 -7.22 1.26 -16.24
C ASP A 36 -8.57 1.96 -16.08
N LEU A 37 -8.57 3.29 -16.00
CA LEU A 37 -9.74 4.08 -15.63
C LEU A 37 -10.04 5.16 -16.67
N VAL A 38 -11.31 5.53 -16.80
CA VAL A 38 -11.76 6.54 -17.77
C VAL A 38 -12.00 7.88 -17.06
N PRO A 39 -11.37 8.99 -17.50
CA PRO A 39 -11.71 10.32 -17.01
C PRO A 39 -13.07 10.74 -17.58
N ILE A 40 -14.04 10.95 -16.70
CA ILE A 40 -15.42 11.36 -17.07
C ILE A 40 -15.80 12.75 -16.54
N GLY A 41 -14.92 13.37 -15.76
CA GLY A 41 -15.10 14.72 -15.25
C GLY A 41 -13.81 15.29 -14.66
N ALA A 42 -13.81 16.60 -14.42
CA ALA A 42 -12.67 17.28 -13.81
C ALA A 42 -13.10 18.41 -12.87
N PHE A 43 -12.19 18.76 -11.96
CA PHE A 43 -12.31 19.86 -11.01
C PHE A 43 -11.19 20.86 -11.26
N TYR A 44 -11.51 22.15 -11.23
CA TYR A 44 -10.51 23.19 -11.43
C TYR A 44 -9.51 23.20 -10.28
N GLY A 45 -8.23 23.36 -10.65
CA GLY A 45 -7.15 23.49 -9.70
C GLY A 45 -7.23 24.78 -8.90
N LYS A 46 -6.70 24.75 -7.67
CA LYS A 46 -6.57 25.91 -6.79
C LYS A 46 -5.09 26.25 -6.59
N GLY A 47 -4.79 27.51 -6.28
CA GLY A 47 -3.42 27.97 -6.01
C GLY A 47 -2.51 27.86 -7.24
N LYS A 48 -1.39 27.13 -7.13
CA LYS A 48 -0.40 26.98 -8.22
C LYS A 48 -0.99 26.39 -9.51
N ARG A 49 -2.09 25.62 -9.41
CA ARG A 49 -2.78 24.99 -10.55
C ARG A 49 -4.07 25.73 -10.96
N SER A 50 -4.19 27.01 -10.61
CA SER A 50 -5.34 27.82 -11.03
C SER A 50 -5.32 28.01 -12.55
N GLY A 51 -6.47 27.87 -13.20
CA GLY A 51 -6.62 27.97 -14.66
C GLY A 51 -6.48 26.65 -15.43
N THR A 52 -6.17 25.54 -14.75
CA THR A 52 -6.17 24.18 -15.33
C THR A 52 -7.00 23.22 -14.47
N PHE A 53 -7.16 21.98 -14.92
CA PHE A 53 -7.78 20.93 -14.11
C PHE A 53 -6.79 20.41 -13.07
N GLY A 54 -7.18 20.50 -11.79
CA GLY A 54 -6.35 20.05 -10.68
C GLY A 54 -6.64 18.63 -10.22
N THR A 55 -7.83 18.11 -10.52
CA THR A 55 -8.27 16.78 -10.12
C THR A 55 -9.22 16.21 -11.17
N TYR A 56 -9.09 14.93 -11.47
CA TYR A 56 -9.92 14.22 -12.43
C TYR A 56 -10.81 13.20 -11.72
N LEU A 57 -12.07 13.11 -12.14
CA LEU A 57 -13.03 12.09 -11.72
C LEU A 57 -12.87 10.89 -12.65
N LEU A 58 -12.43 9.76 -12.08
CA LEU A 58 -12.15 8.55 -12.84
C LEU A 58 -13.20 7.48 -12.58
N ALA A 59 -13.53 6.73 -13.63
CA ALA A 59 -14.55 5.71 -13.62
C ALA A 59 -14.06 4.37 -14.19
N VAL A 60 -14.71 3.30 -13.75
CA VAL A 60 -14.60 1.95 -14.30
C VAL A 60 -15.79 1.67 -15.21
N TYR A 61 -15.65 0.67 -16.09
CA TYR A 61 -16.70 0.27 -17.00
C TYR A 61 -17.53 -0.89 -16.43
N ASN A 62 -18.85 -0.77 -16.42
CA ASN A 62 -19.74 -1.87 -16.11
C ASN A 62 -20.32 -2.44 -17.41
N PRO A 63 -19.89 -3.62 -17.87
CA PRO A 63 -20.39 -4.22 -19.11
C PRO A 63 -21.84 -4.72 -19.01
N THR A 64 -22.38 -4.92 -17.81
CA THR A 64 -23.77 -5.41 -17.62
C THR A 64 -24.79 -4.29 -17.87
N ASP A 65 -24.52 -3.11 -17.33
CA ASP A 65 -25.40 -1.94 -17.47
C ASP A 65 -24.93 -0.97 -18.56
N GLU A 66 -23.80 -1.25 -19.21
CA GLU A 66 -23.11 -0.38 -20.17
C GLU A 66 -22.88 1.04 -19.61
N THR A 67 -22.46 1.13 -18.35
CA THR A 67 -22.27 2.40 -17.65
C THR A 67 -20.85 2.61 -17.14
N PHE A 68 -20.45 3.88 -17.01
CA PHE A 68 -19.23 4.28 -16.33
C PHE A 68 -19.54 4.64 -14.87
N GLN A 69 -18.92 3.90 -13.95
CA GLN A 69 -19.13 4.04 -12.51
C GLN A 69 -17.90 4.69 -11.85
N THR A 70 -18.09 5.77 -11.10
CA THR A 70 -16.97 6.46 -10.45
C THR A 70 -16.26 5.58 -9.42
N VAL A 71 -14.93 5.62 -9.41
CA VAL A 71 -14.12 4.85 -8.47
C VAL A 71 -13.16 5.74 -7.67
N CYS A 72 -12.69 6.86 -8.22
CA CYS A 72 -11.76 7.72 -7.48
C CYS A 72 -11.67 9.15 -8.05
N LYS A 73 -11.02 10.01 -7.25
CA LYS A 73 -10.51 11.32 -7.66
C LYS A 73 -8.98 11.27 -7.73
N ALA A 74 -8.40 11.53 -8.89
CA ALA A 74 -6.96 11.56 -9.08
C ALA A 74 -6.45 13.00 -9.20
N ALA A 75 -5.60 13.42 -8.25
CA ALA A 75 -4.96 14.74 -8.22
C ALA A 75 -3.42 14.67 -8.27
N THR A 76 -2.86 13.46 -8.18
CA THR A 76 -1.43 13.19 -8.01
C THR A 76 -0.94 12.18 -9.05
N GLY A 77 0.36 12.18 -9.33
CA GLY A 77 0.98 11.33 -10.36
C GLY A 77 1.23 12.02 -11.69
N PHE A 78 0.75 13.24 -11.87
CA PHE A 78 0.97 14.03 -13.10
C PHE A 78 2.22 14.91 -12.98
N SER A 79 3.05 14.94 -14.02
CA SER A 79 4.04 16.00 -14.21
C SER A 79 3.36 17.32 -14.60
N GLU A 80 4.07 18.44 -14.54
CA GLU A 80 3.49 19.73 -14.94
C GLU A 80 3.16 19.75 -16.44
N GLU A 81 4.02 19.15 -17.26
CA GLU A 81 3.83 19.00 -18.71
C GLU A 81 2.62 18.10 -19.01
N ALA A 82 2.47 16.99 -18.31
CA ALA A 82 1.34 16.08 -18.47
C ALA A 82 0.01 16.79 -18.12
N LEU A 83 -0.03 17.58 -17.03
CA LEU A 83 -1.23 18.34 -16.68
C LEU A 83 -1.65 19.32 -17.78
N GLU A 84 -0.68 20.03 -18.37
CA GLU A 84 -0.96 20.98 -19.43
C GLU A 84 -1.46 20.28 -20.71
N GLN A 85 -0.85 19.14 -21.07
CA GLN A 85 -1.29 18.32 -22.20
C GLN A 85 -2.70 17.75 -21.98
N HIS A 86 -2.98 17.18 -20.80
CA HIS A 86 -4.30 16.67 -20.47
C HIS A 86 -5.35 17.78 -20.48
N TYR A 87 -5.01 18.96 -19.96
CA TYR A 87 -5.91 20.11 -20.00
C TYR A 87 -6.25 20.49 -21.45
N LYS A 88 -5.26 20.63 -22.34
CA LYS A 88 -5.48 20.94 -23.77
C LYS A 88 -6.30 19.88 -24.51
N ASN A 89 -6.04 18.61 -24.23
CA ASN A 89 -6.74 17.51 -24.90
C ASN A 89 -8.18 17.38 -24.41
N LEU A 90 -8.41 17.48 -23.10
CA LEU A 90 -9.71 17.29 -22.48
C LEU A 90 -10.58 18.56 -22.52
N SER A 91 -9.99 19.76 -22.64
CA SER A 91 -10.77 21.00 -22.79
C SER A 91 -11.64 20.98 -24.05
N ASN A 92 -11.19 20.29 -25.11
CA ASN A 92 -11.94 20.14 -26.35
C ASN A 92 -13.04 19.06 -26.25
N GLN A 93 -13.07 18.31 -25.15
CA GLN A 93 -14.00 17.21 -24.91
C GLN A 93 -14.93 17.48 -23.73
N ILE A 94 -15.06 18.76 -23.34
CA ILE A 94 -16.01 19.18 -22.32
C ILE A 94 -17.42 19.02 -22.88
N ILE A 95 -18.27 18.36 -22.11
CA ILE A 95 -19.70 18.23 -22.40
C ILE A 95 -20.50 19.08 -21.40
N SER A 96 -21.64 19.60 -21.84
CA SER A 96 -22.45 20.52 -21.04
C SER A 96 -23.14 19.84 -19.84
N HIS A 97 -23.48 18.56 -19.97
CA HIS A 97 -24.26 17.83 -18.97
C HIS A 97 -23.75 16.39 -18.80
N LYS A 98 -24.00 15.82 -17.62
CA LYS A 98 -23.75 14.41 -17.31
C LYS A 98 -24.48 13.51 -18.32
N LYS A 99 -23.77 12.55 -18.92
CA LYS A 99 -24.37 11.53 -19.78
C LYS A 99 -25.23 10.56 -18.94
N PRO A 100 -26.33 10.00 -19.49
CA PRO A 100 -27.17 9.03 -18.77
C PRO A 100 -26.40 7.79 -18.30
N TYR A 101 -25.42 7.35 -19.09
CA TYR A 101 -24.56 6.20 -18.77
C TYR A 101 -23.43 6.52 -17.79
N TYR A 102 -23.35 7.73 -17.23
CA TYR A 102 -22.42 8.07 -16.15
C TYR A 102 -23.11 7.94 -14.79
N GLN A 103 -22.76 6.89 -14.07
CA GLN A 103 -23.21 6.66 -12.70
C GLN A 103 -22.29 7.42 -11.74
N VAL A 104 -22.72 8.59 -11.32
CA VAL A 104 -22.02 9.47 -10.38
C VAL A 104 -22.98 9.89 -9.27
N ASP A 105 -22.55 9.76 -8.01
CA ASP A 105 -23.28 10.27 -6.85
C ASP A 105 -23.34 11.80 -6.89
N GLU A 106 -24.45 12.39 -6.45
CA GLU A 106 -24.66 13.84 -6.47
C GLU A 106 -23.60 14.60 -5.66
N LYS A 107 -23.08 13.99 -4.58
CA LYS A 107 -21.99 14.55 -3.75
C LYS A 107 -20.66 14.60 -4.50
N MET A 108 -20.55 13.92 -5.63
CA MET A 108 -19.34 13.82 -6.44
C MET A 108 -19.47 14.52 -7.80
N THR A 109 -20.37 15.51 -7.90
CA THR A 109 -20.54 16.30 -9.13
C THR A 109 -19.25 17.09 -9.45
N PRO A 110 -18.64 16.90 -10.64
CA PRO A 110 -17.47 17.66 -11.08
C PRO A 110 -17.83 19.07 -11.55
N ASP A 111 -16.82 19.94 -11.63
CA ASP A 111 -16.98 21.30 -12.16
C ASP A 111 -17.25 21.26 -13.68
N VAL A 112 -16.61 20.30 -14.37
CA VAL A 112 -16.82 20.03 -15.80
C VAL A 112 -16.99 18.54 -16.04
N TRP A 113 -17.88 18.20 -16.97
CA TRP A 113 -18.05 16.85 -17.48
C TRP A 113 -17.19 16.65 -18.72
N LEU A 114 -16.60 15.46 -18.85
CA LEU A 114 -15.72 15.11 -19.96
C LEU A 114 -16.32 13.94 -20.72
N GLU A 115 -16.16 13.93 -22.05
CA GLU A 115 -16.49 12.77 -22.87
C GLU A 115 -15.53 11.62 -22.57
N ALA A 116 -16.08 10.41 -22.48
CA ALA A 116 -15.32 9.19 -22.23
C ALA A 116 -14.55 8.82 -23.50
N SER A 117 -13.29 9.25 -23.59
CA SER A 117 -12.47 9.09 -24.80
C SER A 117 -11.10 8.48 -24.54
N GLN A 118 -10.56 8.63 -23.32
CA GLN A 118 -9.23 8.19 -22.93
C GLN A 118 -9.32 7.13 -21.84
N VAL A 119 -8.27 6.32 -21.74
CA VAL A 119 -8.07 5.38 -20.63
C VAL A 119 -6.75 5.69 -19.97
N TRP A 120 -6.74 5.78 -18.64
CA TRP A 120 -5.58 6.14 -17.84
C TRP A 120 -5.22 4.99 -16.92
N GLU A 121 -3.96 4.60 -16.94
CA GLU A 121 -3.43 3.65 -15.99
C GLU A 121 -3.17 4.38 -14.67
N CYS A 122 -3.78 3.88 -13.60
CA CYS A 122 -3.66 4.41 -12.26
C CYS A 122 -3.23 3.32 -11.28
N ARG A 123 -2.47 3.69 -10.26
CA ARG A 123 -2.13 2.81 -9.14
C ARG A 123 -2.75 3.34 -7.86
N ALA A 124 -3.17 2.46 -6.98
CA ALA A 124 -3.68 2.78 -5.65
C ALA A 124 -2.95 1.95 -4.59
N ALA A 125 -2.97 2.42 -3.34
CA ALA A 125 -2.35 1.68 -2.24
C ALA A 125 -3.24 0.52 -1.75
N ASP A 126 -4.55 0.77 -1.70
CA ASP A 126 -5.57 -0.21 -1.37
C ASP A 126 -6.93 0.23 -1.96
N LEU A 127 -7.92 -0.66 -1.93
CA LEU A 127 -9.33 -0.39 -2.22
C LEU A 127 -10.13 -0.43 -0.93
N SER A 128 -11.14 0.43 -0.84
CA SER A 128 -11.98 0.60 0.36
C SER A 128 -13.45 0.80 0.01
N ILE A 129 -14.35 0.49 0.94
CA ILE A 129 -15.78 0.81 0.77
C ILE A 129 -15.94 2.33 0.80
N SER A 130 -16.53 2.87 -0.27
CA SER A 130 -16.73 4.30 -0.47
C SER A 130 -18.22 4.66 -0.35
N PRO A 131 -18.58 5.66 0.46
CA PRO A 131 -19.95 6.16 0.56
C PRO A 131 -20.34 7.11 -0.59
N VAL A 132 -19.43 7.42 -1.51
CA VAL A 132 -19.61 8.46 -2.54
C VAL A 132 -19.20 8.00 -3.94
N HIS A 133 -18.52 6.85 -4.05
CA HIS A 133 -18.16 6.25 -5.33
C HIS A 133 -19.11 5.10 -5.63
N THR A 134 -19.43 4.94 -6.91
CA THR A 134 -20.52 4.10 -7.43
C THR A 134 -20.02 2.82 -8.08
N ALA A 135 -18.69 2.66 -8.24
CA ALA A 135 -18.11 1.42 -8.72
C ALA A 135 -18.55 0.24 -7.85
N ALA A 136 -19.18 -0.77 -8.48
CA ALA A 136 -19.70 -1.95 -7.78
C ALA A 136 -20.63 -1.60 -6.60
N LEU A 137 -21.50 -0.60 -6.79
CA LEU A 137 -22.48 -0.17 -5.80
C LEU A 137 -23.36 -1.35 -5.33
N GLY A 138 -23.42 -1.57 -4.02
CA GLY A 138 -24.28 -2.60 -3.43
C GLY A 138 -23.68 -4.02 -3.39
N GLU A 139 -22.54 -4.27 -4.05
CA GLU A 139 -21.93 -5.60 -4.16
C GLU A 139 -21.28 -6.10 -2.85
N ARG A 140 -20.70 -5.20 -2.06
CA ARG A 140 -20.02 -5.54 -0.80
C ARG A 140 -20.56 -4.81 0.43
N ALA A 141 -21.29 -3.73 0.22
CA ALA A 141 -21.97 -2.99 1.27
C ALA A 141 -23.23 -2.34 0.68
N SER A 142 -24.35 -2.44 1.40
CA SER A 142 -25.60 -1.79 1.00
C SER A 142 -25.37 -0.30 0.75
N ASP A 143 -25.82 0.18 -0.40
CA ASP A 143 -25.76 1.60 -0.81
C ASP A 143 -24.36 2.22 -0.83
N LYS A 144 -23.31 1.42 -0.94
CA LYS A 144 -21.92 1.89 -1.05
C LYS A 144 -21.18 1.16 -2.15
N GLY A 145 -20.35 1.89 -2.88
CA GLY A 145 -19.45 1.32 -3.87
C GLY A 145 -18.06 1.09 -3.29
N ILE A 146 -17.11 0.85 -4.19
CA ILE A 146 -15.70 0.65 -3.88
C ILE A 146 -14.92 1.85 -4.43
N GLY A 147 -13.96 2.33 -3.66
CA GLY A 147 -13.08 3.43 -4.05
C GLY A 147 -11.61 3.09 -3.89
N LEU A 148 -10.78 3.76 -4.70
CA LEU A 148 -9.32 3.62 -4.64
C LEU A 148 -8.74 4.57 -3.59
N ARG A 149 -7.83 4.07 -2.76
CA ARG A 149 -7.10 4.88 -1.78
C ARG A 149 -5.74 5.30 -2.32
N PHE A 150 -5.45 6.59 -2.18
CA PHE A 150 -4.24 7.23 -2.68
C PHE A 150 -3.99 6.95 -4.18
N PRO A 151 -4.98 7.19 -5.05
CA PRO A 151 -4.81 6.98 -6.49
C PRO A 151 -3.73 7.91 -7.04
N ARG A 152 -2.86 7.34 -7.88
CA ARG A 152 -1.80 8.03 -8.61
C ARG A 152 -1.93 7.70 -10.08
N PHE A 153 -1.97 8.73 -10.91
CA PHE A 153 -1.82 8.56 -12.34
C PHE A 153 -0.43 8.02 -12.67
N LEU A 154 -0.35 7.09 -13.63
CA LEU A 154 0.89 6.58 -14.17
C LEU A 154 1.09 7.04 -15.61
N ARG A 155 0.16 6.69 -16.50
CA ARG A 155 0.24 7.00 -17.95
C ARG A 155 -1.12 6.93 -18.63
N VAL A 156 -1.20 7.48 -19.84
CA VAL A 156 -2.33 7.25 -20.76
C VAL A 156 -2.15 5.91 -21.46
N ARG A 157 -3.26 5.20 -21.63
CA ARG A 157 -3.38 3.94 -22.37
C ARG A 157 -4.00 4.21 -23.72
N GLU A 158 -3.16 4.58 -24.68
CA GLU A 158 -3.57 4.81 -26.08
C GLU A 158 -3.96 3.50 -26.79
N ASP A 159 -3.56 2.36 -26.22
CA ASP A 159 -3.87 1.02 -26.68
C ASP A 159 -5.28 0.52 -26.28
N LYS A 160 -6.02 1.31 -25.49
CA LYS A 160 -7.32 0.91 -24.95
C LYS A 160 -8.42 1.93 -25.22
N ASN A 161 -9.59 1.41 -25.58
CA ASN A 161 -10.82 2.18 -25.63
C ASN A 161 -11.50 2.23 -24.24
N PRO A 162 -12.36 3.24 -23.97
CA PRO A 162 -13.08 3.37 -22.69
C PRO A 162 -13.83 2.11 -22.25
N GLU A 163 -14.44 1.36 -23.16
CA GLU A 163 -15.16 0.09 -22.88
C GLU A 163 -14.21 -1.05 -22.48
N GLN A 164 -12.90 -0.93 -22.73
CA GLN A 164 -11.85 -1.88 -22.35
C GLN A 164 -11.14 -1.48 -21.04
N ALA A 165 -11.66 -0.46 -20.35
CA ALA A 165 -11.20 -0.08 -19.02
C ALA A 165 -11.44 -1.22 -18.01
N THR A 166 -10.82 -1.11 -16.84
CA THR A 166 -11.06 -2.04 -15.74
C THR A 166 -12.54 -2.07 -15.41
N THR A 167 -13.07 -3.28 -15.20
CA THR A 167 -14.49 -3.46 -14.96
C THR A 167 -14.88 -3.38 -13.49
N SER A 168 -16.15 -3.09 -13.21
CA SER A 168 -16.67 -3.10 -11.84
C SER A 168 -16.48 -4.46 -11.15
N THR A 169 -16.64 -5.56 -11.88
CA THR A 169 -16.38 -6.92 -11.36
C THR A 169 -14.91 -7.12 -11.00
N GLN A 170 -13.98 -6.65 -11.85
CA GLN A 170 -12.55 -6.71 -11.54
C GLN A 170 -12.21 -5.91 -10.28
N ILE A 171 -12.83 -4.74 -10.06
CA ILE A 171 -12.67 -3.97 -8.83
C ILE A 171 -13.12 -4.76 -7.59
N VAL A 172 -14.23 -5.48 -7.68
CA VAL A 172 -14.72 -6.35 -6.60
C VAL A 172 -13.72 -7.47 -6.30
N GLU A 173 -13.22 -8.14 -7.33
CA GLU A 173 -12.21 -9.20 -7.19
C GLU A 173 -10.92 -8.69 -6.54
N MET A 174 -10.43 -7.54 -7.01
CA MET A 174 -9.27 -6.87 -6.42
C MET A 174 -9.53 -6.55 -4.95
N TYR A 175 -10.70 -5.99 -4.61
CA TYR A 175 -11.08 -5.67 -3.24
C TYR A 175 -11.04 -6.90 -2.33
N ASP A 176 -11.64 -8.01 -2.74
CA ASP A 176 -11.67 -9.26 -1.96
C ASP A 176 -10.27 -9.86 -1.79
N ASN A 177 -9.44 -9.80 -2.83
CA ASN A 177 -8.09 -10.35 -2.81
C ASN A 177 -7.17 -9.62 -1.81
N GLN A 178 -7.41 -8.34 -1.52
CA GLN A 178 -6.65 -7.60 -0.50
C GLN A 178 -6.79 -8.23 0.89
N PHE A 179 -7.98 -8.71 1.24
CA PHE A 179 -8.22 -9.31 2.56
C PHE A 179 -7.67 -10.73 2.66
N ARG A 180 -7.64 -11.47 1.54
CA ARG A 180 -7.00 -12.81 1.49
C ARG A 180 -5.50 -12.70 1.75
N GLN A 181 -4.82 -11.81 1.02
CA GLN A 181 -3.40 -11.55 1.25
C GLN A 181 -3.09 -11.09 2.67
N ALA A 182 -3.96 -10.25 3.27
CA ALA A 182 -3.80 -9.80 4.64
C ALA A 182 -3.96 -10.94 5.67
N LYS A 183 -4.79 -11.94 5.39
CA LYS A 183 -4.95 -13.15 6.23
C LYS A 183 -3.74 -14.08 6.08
N ASP A 184 -3.29 -14.32 4.86
CA ASP A 184 -2.14 -15.19 4.58
C ASP A 184 -0.84 -14.63 5.18
N LEU A 185 -0.64 -13.30 5.10
CA LEU A 185 0.47 -12.60 5.75
C LEU A 185 0.43 -12.70 7.28
N LYS A 186 -0.75 -12.67 7.88
CA LYS A 186 -0.89 -12.87 9.34
C LYS A 186 -0.60 -14.31 9.73
N HIS A 187 -1.03 -15.27 8.91
CA HIS A 187 -0.77 -16.69 9.14
C HIS A 187 0.72 -17.03 9.02
N SER A 188 1.39 -16.58 7.95
CA SER A 188 2.83 -16.81 7.74
C SER A 188 3.68 -16.10 8.79
N ARG A 189 3.31 -14.89 9.22
CA ARG A 189 3.98 -14.20 10.32
C ARG A 189 3.81 -14.93 11.66
N GLY A 190 2.64 -15.50 11.94
CA GLY A 190 2.42 -16.33 13.12
C GLY A 190 3.24 -17.63 13.12
N ILE A 191 3.54 -18.19 11.93
CA ILE A 191 4.45 -19.34 11.79
C ILE A 191 5.90 -18.91 12.01
N ALA A 192 6.33 -17.80 11.40
CA ALA A 192 7.70 -17.29 11.55
C ALA A 192 8.01 -16.85 12.98
N GLU A 193 7.08 -16.20 13.69
CA GLU A 193 7.24 -15.80 15.09
C GLU A 193 7.32 -17.04 16.02
N LYS A 194 6.60 -18.13 15.71
CA LYS A 194 6.73 -19.39 16.45
C LYS A 194 8.09 -20.07 16.23
N GLN A 195 8.56 -20.11 14.99
CA GLN A 195 9.86 -20.70 14.65
C GLN A 195 11.04 -19.90 15.24
N ASN A 196 10.96 -18.56 15.27
CA ASN A 196 11.97 -17.73 15.93
C ASN A 196 11.95 -17.86 17.46
N GLY A 197 10.76 -17.97 18.07
CA GLY A 197 10.63 -18.17 19.52
C GLY A 197 11.11 -19.55 20.00
N GLU A 198 10.96 -20.58 19.16
CA GLU A 198 11.57 -21.89 19.40
C GLU A 198 13.09 -21.85 19.23
N GLY A 199 13.61 -21.18 18.19
CA GLY A 199 15.04 -21.01 17.98
C GLY A 199 15.75 -20.22 19.09
N GLU A 200 15.12 -19.17 19.64
CA GLU A 200 15.65 -18.43 20.79
C GLU A 200 15.63 -19.25 22.08
N ARG A 201 14.61 -20.09 22.31
CA ARG A 201 14.58 -21.01 23.45
C ARG A 201 15.67 -22.07 23.39
N THR A 202 15.91 -22.65 22.21
CA THR A 202 16.97 -23.65 22.02
C THR A 202 18.36 -23.03 22.18
N LEU A 203 18.55 -21.78 21.75
CA LEU A 203 19.82 -21.06 21.93
C LEU A 203 20.05 -20.64 23.39
N LEU A 204 18.99 -20.34 24.15
CA LEU A 204 19.06 -20.08 25.59
C LEU A 204 19.40 -21.35 26.38
N SER A 205 18.78 -22.50 26.04
CA SER A 205 19.10 -23.76 26.71
C SER A 205 20.55 -24.20 26.46
N LEU A 206 21.05 -24.06 25.22
CA LEU A 206 22.45 -24.38 24.89
C LEU A 206 23.47 -23.50 25.63
N LYS A 207 23.12 -22.24 25.91
CA LYS A 207 23.97 -21.34 26.71
C LYS A 207 23.90 -21.61 28.20
N GLU A 208 22.75 -22.07 28.70
CA GLU A 208 22.62 -22.53 30.08
C GLU A 208 23.46 -23.80 30.30
N ASP A 209 23.45 -24.73 29.34
CA ASP A 209 24.25 -25.95 29.38
C ASP A 209 25.78 -25.66 29.34
N GLU A 210 26.25 -24.75 28.46
CA GLU A 210 27.67 -24.33 28.41
C GLU A 210 28.13 -23.63 29.72
N MET A 211 27.23 -22.89 30.39
CA MET A 211 27.54 -22.27 31.69
C MET A 211 27.59 -23.28 32.84
N ILE A 212 26.84 -24.38 32.75
CA ILE A 212 26.87 -25.46 33.74
C ILE A 212 28.15 -26.30 33.58
N GLU A 213 28.55 -26.62 32.34
CA GLU A 213 29.81 -27.36 32.08
C GLU A 213 31.03 -26.57 32.55
N SER A 214 31.11 -25.28 32.22
CA SER A 214 32.22 -24.42 32.68
C SER A 214 32.25 -24.20 34.21
N GLY A 215 31.10 -24.26 34.88
CA GLY A 215 31.03 -24.22 36.34
C GLY A 215 31.56 -25.49 37.00
N ASN A 216 31.24 -26.67 36.45
CA ASN A 216 31.71 -27.95 36.97
C ASN A 216 33.21 -28.16 36.75
N GLU A 217 33.77 -27.72 35.61
CA GLU A 217 35.22 -27.80 35.36
C GLU A 217 36.01 -26.94 36.36
N ALA A 218 35.49 -25.77 36.74
CA ALA A 218 36.11 -24.91 37.75
C ALA A 218 36.08 -25.52 39.16
N GLU A 219 34.99 -26.21 39.53
CA GLU A 219 34.89 -26.91 40.81
C GLU A 219 35.80 -28.16 40.89
N GLU A 220 36.03 -28.84 39.77
CA GLU A 220 37.00 -29.95 39.69
C GLU A 220 38.44 -29.45 39.82
N GLU A 221 38.79 -28.31 39.21
CA GLU A 221 40.13 -27.70 39.36
C GLU A 221 40.40 -27.20 40.79
N GLU A 222 39.41 -26.66 41.49
CA GLU A 222 39.55 -26.26 42.91
C GLU A 222 39.72 -27.48 43.84
N GLN A 223 39.01 -28.59 43.58
CA GLN A 223 39.16 -29.82 44.38
C GLN A 223 40.51 -30.51 44.15
N GLN A 224 41.05 -30.43 42.93
CA GLN A 224 42.38 -30.94 42.61
C GLN A 224 43.48 -30.12 43.32
N GLN A 225 43.34 -28.79 43.35
CA GLN A 225 44.29 -27.91 44.05
C GLN A 225 44.26 -28.10 45.57
N HIS A 226 43.09 -28.33 46.16
CA HIS A 226 43.00 -28.65 47.59
C HIS A 226 43.57 -30.02 47.96
N GLN A 227 43.47 -31.02 47.09
CA GLN A 227 44.14 -32.31 47.30
C GLN A 227 45.66 -32.21 47.17
N ASP A 228 46.16 -31.42 46.21
CA ASP A 228 47.59 -31.19 46.04
C ASP A 228 48.21 -30.38 47.19
N GLU A 229 47.44 -29.47 47.83
CA GLU A 229 47.87 -28.75 49.05
C GLU A 229 47.86 -29.63 50.31
N GLU A 230 46.93 -30.58 50.44
CA GLU A 230 46.90 -31.53 51.56
C GLU A 230 48.04 -32.56 51.50
N ASP A 231 48.46 -32.97 50.28
CA ASP A 231 49.58 -33.90 50.08
C ASP A 231 50.97 -33.25 50.33
N GLU A 232 51.09 -31.91 50.26
CA GLU A 232 52.33 -31.19 50.59
C GLU A 232 52.52 -30.98 52.12
N GLU A 233 51.44 -31.00 52.93
CA GLU A 233 51.53 -30.83 54.39
C GLU A 233 51.85 -32.14 55.16
N GLU A 234 51.67 -33.33 54.57
CA GLU A 234 52.04 -34.62 55.21
C GLU A 234 53.49 -35.07 54.93
N GLY A 235 54.29 -34.25 54.23
CA GLY A 235 55.61 -34.61 53.70
C GLY A 235 56.86 -34.13 54.46
N ASP A 236 56.76 -33.70 55.73
CA ASP A 236 57.90 -33.20 56.54
C ASP A 236 58.11 -34.02 57.85
#